data_AF-A0A954VQF3-F1
#
_entry.id   AF-A0A954VQF3-F1
#
_cell.length_a   1.000
_cell.length_b   1.000
_cell.length_c   1.000
_cell.angle_alpha   90.00
_cell.angle_beta   90.00
_cell.angle_gamma   90.00
#
_symmetry.space_group_name_H-M   'P 1'
#
loop_
_entity.id
_entity.type
_entity.pdbx_description
1 polymer ?
#
loop_
_entity_poly.entity_id
_entity_poly.type
_entity_poly.pdbx_seq_one_letter_code
_entity_poly.pdbx_strand_id
1 'polypeptide(L)'
;MPEHTHLVLARHRYSAEQMSNLLRGAATRQLIQEGCHPLGEFALAGRRPPGMWAARPWKIFLDSDEAITDAIQYVEKNPLEKGKPQQRWNFLTPYDGLSPGGHLTYH
;
A
#
# COMPACT_ATOMS: atom_id res chain seq x y z
N MET A 1 2.31 8.64 -3.18
CA MET A 1 3.29 9.73 -3.30
C MET A 1 4.46 9.28 -4.17
N PRO A 2 5.30 10.18 -4.73
CA PRO A 2 6.37 9.78 -5.66
C PRO A 2 7.38 8.79 -5.07
N GLU A 3 7.63 8.85 -3.77
CA GLU A 3 8.69 8.06 -3.08
C GLU A 3 8.15 7.08 -2.03
N HIS A 4 6.87 7.16 -1.68
CA HIS A 4 6.24 6.32 -0.66
C HIS A 4 4.74 6.11 -0.93
N THR A 5 4.17 5.09 -0.29
CA THR A 5 2.74 4.75 -0.37
C THR A 5 2.18 4.53 1.02
N HIS A 6 1.00 5.09 1.30
CA HIS A 6 0.19 4.77 2.46
C HIS A 6 -1.00 3.92 2.03
N LEU A 7 -1.34 2.91 2.83
CA LEU A 7 -2.47 2.01 2.58
C LEU A 7 -3.21 1.78 3.89
N VAL A 8 -4.53 1.78 3.84
CA VAL A 8 -5.38 1.20 4.88
C VAL A 8 -5.87 -0.14 4.36
N LEU A 9 -5.54 -1.21 5.07
CA LEU A 9 -5.89 -2.57 4.69
C LEU A 9 -6.82 -3.15 5.74
N ALA A 10 -7.98 -3.63 5.31
CA ALA A 10 -8.85 -4.41 6.17
C ALA A 10 -8.17 -5.73 6.58
N ARG A 11 -8.67 -6.33 7.67
CA ARG A 11 -8.18 -7.64 8.12
C ARG A 11 -8.32 -8.66 7.00
N HIS A 12 -7.24 -9.42 6.79
CA HIS A 12 -7.13 -10.40 5.72
C HIS A 12 -6.49 -11.68 6.29
N ARG A 13 -6.59 -12.79 5.55
CA ARG A 13 -5.89 -14.05 5.90
C ARG A 13 -4.36 -13.92 5.94
N TYR A 14 -3.82 -12.88 5.30
CA TYR A 14 -2.40 -12.55 5.29
C TYR A 14 -2.13 -11.49 6.35
N SER A 15 -1.01 -11.62 7.07
CA SER A 15 -0.54 -10.58 7.98
C SER A 15 -0.22 -9.29 7.21
N ALA A 16 -0.18 -8.15 7.91
CA ALA A 16 0.18 -6.87 7.29
C ALA A 16 1.56 -6.93 6.59
N GLU A 17 2.52 -7.68 7.13
CA GLU A 17 3.83 -7.90 6.52
C GLU A 17 3.76 -8.78 5.29
N GLN A 18 2.97 -9.87 5.34
CA GLN A 18 2.76 -10.72 4.17
C GLN A 18 2.10 -9.94 3.04
N MET A 19 1.04 -9.18 3.33
CA MET A 19 0.40 -8.27 2.38
C MET A 19 1.42 -7.27 1.80
N SER A 20 2.21 -6.64 2.67
CA SER A 20 3.21 -5.66 2.24
C SER A 20 4.27 -6.28 1.32
N ASN A 21 4.72 -7.50 1.59
CA ASN A 21 5.68 -8.22 0.75
C ASN A 21 5.06 -8.59 -0.62
N LEU A 22 3.83 -9.09 -0.64
CA LEU A 22 3.13 -9.45 -1.86
C LEU A 22 2.90 -8.24 -2.77
N LEU A 23 2.40 -7.14 -2.20
CA LEU A 23 2.15 -5.89 -2.91
C LEU A 23 3.46 -5.29 -3.46
N ARG A 24 4.53 -5.26 -2.65
CA ARG A 24 5.84 -4.78 -3.08
C ARG A 24 6.44 -5.63 -4.20
N GLY A 25 6.33 -6.95 -4.09
CA GLY A 25 6.79 -7.88 -5.13
C GLY A 25 6.03 -7.71 -6.45
N ALA A 26 4.71 -7.57 -6.38
CA ALA A 26 3.86 -7.33 -7.55
C ALA A 26 4.20 -5.99 -8.22
N ALA A 27 4.31 -4.91 -7.44
CA ALA A 27 4.69 -3.59 -7.92
C ALA A 27 6.09 -3.60 -8.57
N THR A 28 7.10 -4.21 -7.91
CA THR A 28 8.44 -4.33 -8.50
C THR A 28 8.42 -5.09 -9.82
N ARG A 29 7.67 -6.19 -9.93
CA ARG A 29 7.54 -6.93 -11.19
C ARG A 29 6.92 -6.06 -12.28
N GLN A 30 5.86 -5.34 -11.97
CA GLN A 30 5.19 -4.45 -12.92
C GLN A 30 6.12 -3.33 -13.40
N LEU A 31 6.81 -2.66 -12.47
CA LEU A 31 7.72 -1.55 -12.79
C LEU A 31 8.93 -2.01 -13.63
N ILE A 32 9.43 -3.24 -13.42
CA ILE A 32 10.46 -3.84 -14.29
C ILE A 32 9.90 -4.09 -15.69
N GLN A 33 8.70 -4.67 -15.78
CA GLN A 33 8.05 -4.98 -17.05
C GLN A 33 7.75 -3.71 -17.88
N GLU A 34 7.38 -2.62 -17.21
CA GLU A 34 7.11 -1.32 -17.83
C GLU A 34 8.39 -0.50 -18.12
N GLY A 35 9.56 -0.98 -17.71
CA GLY A 35 10.82 -0.26 -17.88
C GLY A 35 10.94 1.01 -17.03
N CYS A 36 10.15 1.14 -15.97
CA CYS A 36 10.06 2.32 -15.11
C CYS A 36 10.57 2.07 -13.68
N HIS A 37 11.26 0.95 -13.44
CA HIS A 37 11.90 0.69 -12.16
C HIS A 37 12.96 1.77 -11.84
N PRO A 38 12.88 2.47 -10.70
CA PRO A 38 13.73 3.64 -10.41
C PRO A 38 15.23 3.32 -10.33
N LEU A 39 15.57 2.07 -10.01
CA LEU A 39 16.95 1.58 -9.96
C LEU A 39 17.31 0.67 -11.14
N GLY A 40 16.51 0.71 -12.22
CA GLY A 40 16.66 -0.20 -13.37
C GLY A 40 18.03 -0.12 -14.04
N GLU A 41 18.60 1.08 -14.15
CA GLU A 41 19.93 1.32 -14.75
C GLU A 41 21.09 0.67 -13.98
N PHE A 42 20.89 0.38 -12.69
CA PHE A 42 21.88 -0.27 -11.83
C PHE A 42 21.79 -1.80 -11.86
N ALA A 43 20.91 -2.36 -12.70
CA ALA A 43 20.79 -3.81 -12.86
C ALA A 43 22.00 -4.37 -13.62
N LEU A 44 22.65 -5.38 -13.04
CA LEU A 44 23.66 -6.17 -13.75
C LEU A 44 22.99 -7.04 -14.82
N ALA A 45 23.71 -7.34 -15.91
CA ALA A 45 23.20 -8.17 -17.00
C ALA A 45 22.62 -9.50 -16.49
N GLY A 46 21.35 -9.77 -16.83
CA GLY A 46 20.63 -10.98 -16.41
C GLY A 46 20.24 -11.03 -14.92
N ARG A 47 20.41 -9.94 -14.16
CA ARG A 47 20.04 -9.86 -12.74
C ARG A 47 18.88 -8.89 -12.55
N ARG A 48 18.19 -9.02 -11.41
CA ARG A 48 17.18 -8.04 -10.99
C ARG A 48 17.86 -6.73 -10.55
N PRO A 49 17.20 -5.57 -10.70
CA PRO A 49 17.65 -4.33 -10.10
C PRO A 49 17.82 -4.44 -8.58
N PRO A 50 18.62 -3.55 -7.96
CA PRO A 50 18.64 -3.41 -6.50
C PRO A 50 17.25 -3.14 -5.92
N GLY A 51 17.03 -3.55 -4.67
CA GLY A 51 15.75 -3.32 -3.99
C GLY A 51 15.47 -1.82 -3.80
N MET A 52 14.30 -1.37 -4.25
CA MET A 52 13.86 0.04 -4.10
C MET A 52 13.03 0.31 -2.84
N TRP A 53 12.60 -0.73 -2.13
CA TRP A 53 11.75 -0.61 -0.96
C TRP A 53 12.57 -0.58 0.33
N ALA A 54 12.13 0.20 1.32
CA ALA A 54 12.65 0.11 2.67
C ALA A 54 12.49 -1.31 3.24
N ALA A 55 13.47 -1.78 4.02
CA ALA A 55 13.54 -3.16 4.48
C ALA A 55 12.32 -3.59 5.33
N ARG A 56 11.77 -2.70 6.15
CA ARG A 56 10.61 -2.98 7.01
C ARG A 56 9.48 -2.00 6.72
N PRO A 57 8.22 -2.47 6.64
CA PRO A 57 7.08 -1.57 6.56
C PRO A 57 6.89 -0.86 7.90
N TRP A 58 6.46 0.39 7.85
CA TRP A 58 5.80 1.02 8.99
C TRP A 58 4.35 0.51 9.04
N LYS A 59 3.93 -0.06 10.17
CA LYS A 59 2.57 -0.60 10.34
C LYS A 59 2.00 -0.15 11.69
N ILE A 60 0.71 0.19 11.67
CA ILE A 60 -0.09 0.52 12.85
C ILE A 60 -1.36 -0.32 12.76
N PHE A 61 -1.79 -0.91 13.87
CA PHE A 61 -3.07 -1.63 13.94
C PHE A 61 -4.14 -0.65 14.44
N LEU A 62 -5.27 -0.61 13.73
CA LEU A 62 -6.41 0.25 14.02
C LEU A 62 -7.57 -0.64 14.46
N ASP A 63 -8.21 -0.32 15.58
CA ASP A 63 -9.19 -1.17 16.26
C ASP A 63 -10.52 -0.46 16.57
N SER A 64 -10.70 0.78 16.10
CA SER A 64 -11.96 1.52 16.20
C SER A 64 -12.38 2.11 14.85
N ASP A 65 -13.69 2.27 14.65
CA ASP A 65 -14.24 2.94 13.46
C ASP A 65 -13.69 4.35 13.27
N GLU A 66 -13.52 5.10 14.37
CA GLU A 66 -12.94 6.44 14.37
C GLU A 66 -11.49 6.41 13.86
N ALA A 67 -10.64 5.55 14.43
CA ALA A 67 -9.25 5.43 14.01
C ALA A 67 -9.09 4.97 12.55
N ILE A 68 -9.97 4.07 12.08
CA ILE A 68 -9.98 3.61 10.69
C ILE A 68 -10.40 4.76 9.76
N THR A 69 -11.46 5.49 10.12
CA THR A 69 -11.98 6.63 9.35
C THR A 69 -10.93 7.73 9.24
N ASP A 70 -10.27 8.08 10.35
CA ASP A 70 -9.21 9.09 10.37
C ASP A 70 -8.01 8.68 9.51
N ALA A 71 -7.59 7.41 9.57
CA ALA A 71 -6.51 6.90 8.74
C ALA A 71 -6.86 6.95 7.24
N ILE A 72 -8.09 6.59 6.85
CA ILE A 72 -8.55 6.70 5.46
C ILE A 72 -8.50 8.15 5.00
N GLN A 73 -9.05 9.08 5.80
CA GLN A 73 -9.02 10.50 5.47
C GLN A 73 -7.60 11.03 5.34
N TYR A 74 -6.68 10.61 6.22
CA TYR A 74 -5.27 10.97 6.12
C TYR A 74 -4.66 10.51 4.79
N VAL A 75 -4.88 9.25 4.40
CA VAL A 75 -4.37 8.70 3.12
C VAL A 75 -4.93 9.46 1.93
N GLU A 76 -6.21 9.82 1.95
CA GLU A 76 -6.86 10.57 0.86
C GLU A 76 -6.39 12.02 0.77
N LYS A 77 -6.13 12.67 1.92
CA LYS A 77 -5.69 14.09 1.99
C LYS A 77 -4.20 14.26 1.71
N ASN A 78 -3.37 13.25 1.98
CA ASN A 78 -1.91 13.34 1.86
C ASN A 78 -1.42 13.81 0.47
N PRO A 79 -1.96 13.34 -0.67
CA PRO A 79 -1.62 13.90 -1.98
C PRO A 79 -1.99 15.39 -2.11
N LEU A 80 -3.16 15.81 -1.61
CA LEU A 80 -3.66 17.17 -1.73
C LEU A 80 -2.78 18.17 -0.98
N GLU A 81 -2.37 17.83 0.24
CA GLU A 81 -1.44 18.64 1.05
C GLU A 81 -0.07 18.83 0.37
N LYS A 82 0.26 17.93 -0.58
CA LYS A 82 1.49 17.96 -1.37
C LYS A 82 1.29 18.53 -2.78
N GLY A 83 0.13 19.17 -3.03
CA GLY A 83 -0.21 19.75 -4.33
C GLY A 83 -0.37 18.72 -5.44
N LYS A 84 -0.66 17.46 -5.09
CA LYS A 84 -0.89 16.35 -6.03
C LYS A 84 -2.40 16.05 -6.12
N PRO A 85 -2.88 15.55 -7.27
CA PRO A 85 -4.28 15.12 -7.39
C PRO A 85 -4.63 14.03 -6.38
N GLN A 86 -5.88 14.03 -5.92
CA GLN A 86 -6.41 12.92 -5.13
C GLN A 86 -6.32 11.62 -5.93
N GLN A 87 -5.88 10.54 -5.29
CA GLN A 87 -5.71 9.24 -5.92
C GLN A 87 -7.00 8.42 -5.74
N ARG A 88 -7.61 7.96 -6.85
CA ARG A 88 -8.79 7.07 -6.84
C ARG A 88 -8.52 5.86 -7.72
N TRP A 89 -8.93 4.69 -7.25
CA TRP A 89 -8.68 3.43 -7.92
C TRP A 89 -9.95 2.56 -7.91
N ASN A 90 -10.32 2.03 -9.08
CA ASN A 90 -11.59 1.31 -9.27
C ASN A 90 -11.66 -0.04 -8.55
N PHE A 91 -10.53 -0.55 -8.03
CA PHE A 91 -10.47 -1.82 -7.30
C PHE A 91 -10.63 -1.65 -5.78
N LEU A 92 -10.75 -0.41 -5.29
CA LEU A 92 -10.96 -0.15 -3.87
C LEU A 92 -12.44 -0.27 -3.52
N THR A 93 -12.71 -0.89 -2.37
CA THR A 93 -14.04 -0.94 -1.77
C THR A 93 -14.15 0.15 -0.69
N PRO A 94 -15.22 0.96 -0.68
CA PRO A 94 -15.48 1.89 0.41
C PRO A 94 -15.50 1.18 1.77
N TYR A 95 -15.11 1.89 2.82
CA TYR A 95 -15.18 1.37 4.17
C TYR A 95 -16.61 1.52 4.73
N ASP A 96 -17.24 0.39 5.09
CA ASP A 96 -18.64 0.33 5.56
C ASP A 96 -18.76 0.19 7.09
N GLY A 97 -17.68 0.41 7.84
CA GLY A 97 -17.65 0.27 9.30
C GLY A 97 -17.27 -1.13 9.79
N LEU A 98 -16.95 -1.23 11.08
CA LEU A 98 -16.74 -2.50 11.76
C LEU A 98 -18.10 -3.17 11.98
N SER A 99 -18.26 -4.42 11.55
CA SER A 99 -19.47 -5.18 11.88
C SER A 99 -19.60 -5.41 13.38
N PRO A 100 -20.84 -5.48 13.93
CA PRO A 100 -21.06 -5.88 15.31
C PRO A 100 -20.42 -7.25 15.56
N GLY A 101 -19.35 -7.30 16.37
CA GLY A 101 -18.53 -8.51 16.57
C GLY A 101 -17.10 -8.44 16.01
N GLY A 102 -16.70 -7.33 15.38
CA GLY A 102 -15.30 -6.92 15.20
C GLY A 102 -14.41 -7.75 14.27
N HIS A 103 -14.95 -8.72 13.53
CA HIS A 103 -14.14 -9.72 12.82
C HIS A 103 -14.59 -10.01 11.40
N LEU A 104 -14.73 -9.00 10.53
CA LEU A 104 -14.76 -9.27 9.09
C LEU A 104 -13.34 -9.57 8.61
N THR A 105 -13.12 -10.77 8.08
CA THR A 105 -11.90 -11.11 7.34
C THR A 105 -12.25 -11.12 5.87
N TYR A 106 -11.62 -10.26 5.07
CA TYR A 106 -11.76 -10.26 3.62
C TYR A 106 -10.91 -11.42 3.03
N HIS A 107 -11.40 -12.08 1.98
CA HIS A 107 -10.82 -13.31 1.38
C HIS A 107 -10.18 -13.08 0.01
#